data_AF-A0A5M5C360-F1
#
_entry.id   AF-A0A5M5C360-F1
#
_cell.length_a   1.000
_cell.length_b   1.000
_cell.length_c   1.000
_cell.angle_alpha   90.00
_cell.angle_beta   90.00
_cell.angle_gamma   90.00
#
_symmetry.space_group_name_H-M   'P 1'
#
loop_
_entity.id
_entity.type
_entity.pdbx_description
1 polymer ?
#
loop_
_entity_poly.entity_id
_entity_poly.type
_entity_poly.pdbx_seq_one_letter_code
_entity_poly.pdbx_strand_id
1 'polypeptide(L)'
;MVPTKEVRLIDSLNGKAYAYRYRSLDSSYKYANEAYRQVNFYKSGKAEASNNLGFCAFMAMDFDRAEALHKEVYKLTKNELELLIADIGLMKICQRTAMNKEFYDYRNSALKRMKRIREESDLFADRHEALRLDYAFTEFFIVSSIYYYYLQQRQEAITSLNRIPEDEALTDTNQLLYYHYIKGSASLVEATKPEDRKMREFDQLYITWRTAVQTNHPYFEGNGLQGLANLMVSPNNFELFRTRRGYALDQFGFPVDSLL
;
A
#
# COMPACT_ATOMS: atom_id res chain seq x y z
N MET A 1 -32.53 -11.00 -1.08
CA MET A 1 -32.17 -9.80 -0.31
C MET A 1 -31.15 -10.21 0.74
N VAL A 2 -30.05 -9.48 0.90
CA VAL A 2 -29.00 -9.81 1.88
C VAL A 2 -29.44 -9.32 3.27
N PRO A 3 -29.34 -10.12 4.34
CA PRO A 3 -29.68 -9.69 5.69
C PRO A 3 -28.78 -8.54 6.18
N THR A 4 -29.36 -7.45 6.71
CA THR A 4 -28.61 -6.30 7.25
C THR A 4 -27.65 -6.69 8.38
N LYS A 5 -28.00 -7.71 9.18
CA LYS A 5 -27.11 -8.24 10.22
C LYS A 5 -25.87 -8.90 9.65
N GLU A 6 -26.01 -9.62 8.52
CA GLU A 6 -24.89 -10.24 7.82
C GLU A 6 -23.95 -9.16 7.28
N VAL A 7 -24.49 -8.18 6.55
CA VAL A 7 -23.70 -7.06 5.98
C VAL A 7 -22.87 -6.38 7.06
N ARG A 8 -23.49 -5.92 8.16
CA ARG A 8 -22.78 -5.25 9.26
C ARG A 8 -21.67 -6.09 9.90
N LEU A 9 -21.92 -7.40 10.07
CA LEU A 9 -20.93 -8.31 10.65
C LEU A 9 -19.74 -8.47 9.71
N ILE A 10 -20.01 -8.74 8.43
CA ILE A 10 -18.98 -8.99 7.43
C ILE A 10 -18.15 -7.74 7.16
N ASP A 11 -18.78 -6.57 7.02
CA ASP A 11 -18.07 -5.29 6.86
C ASP A 11 -17.20 -4.97 8.07
N SER A 12 -17.70 -5.25 9.29
CA SER A 12 -16.90 -5.08 10.50
C SER A 12 -15.67 -5.99 10.52
N LEU A 13 -15.81 -7.25 10.13
CA LEU A 13 -14.69 -8.19 10.07
C LEU A 13 -13.70 -7.79 8.97
N ASN A 14 -14.17 -7.40 7.79
CA ASN A 14 -13.30 -6.94 6.71
C ASN A 14 -12.57 -5.63 7.05
N GLY A 15 -13.26 -4.68 7.68
CA GLY A 15 -12.65 -3.44 8.17
C GLY A 15 -11.56 -3.71 9.20
N LYS A 16 -11.77 -4.67 10.12
CA LYS A 16 -10.73 -5.13 11.04
C LYS A 16 -9.57 -5.78 10.28
N ALA A 17 -9.85 -6.67 9.33
CA ALA A 17 -8.80 -7.30 8.53
C ALA A 17 -7.90 -6.26 7.84
N TYR A 18 -8.50 -5.22 7.25
CA TYR A 18 -7.77 -4.10 6.66
C TYR A 18 -6.93 -3.33 7.68
N ALA A 19 -7.52 -2.96 8.82
CA ALA A 19 -6.84 -2.20 9.88
C ALA A 19 -5.57 -2.89 10.43
N TYR A 20 -5.48 -4.23 10.32
CA TYR A 20 -4.33 -5.00 10.79
C TYR A 20 -3.23 -5.27 9.73
N ARG A 21 -3.43 -4.92 8.45
CA ARG A 21 -2.57 -5.34 7.31
C ARG A 21 -1.05 -5.13 7.51
N TYR A 22 -0.65 -4.04 8.14
CA TYR A 22 0.77 -3.73 8.42
C TYR A 22 1.11 -3.69 9.92
N ARG A 23 0.16 -4.16 10.75
CA ARG A 23 0.29 -4.21 12.22
C ARG A 23 0.45 -5.64 12.74
N SER A 24 -0.37 -6.55 12.24
CA SER A 24 -0.33 -7.98 12.58
C SER A 24 -0.94 -8.77 11.43
N LEU A 25 -0.08 -9.44 10.67
CA LEU A 25 -0.51 -10.28 9.55
C LEU A 25 -1.45 -11.40 10.01
N ASP A 26 -1.17 -12.01 11.17
CA ASP A 26 -2.01 -13.03 11.79
C ASP A 26 -3.42 -12.51 12.12
N SER A 27 -3.52 -11.30 12.68
CA SER A 27 -4.81 -10.69 13.00
C SER A 27 -5.57 -10.33 11.73
N SER A 28 -4.88 -9.77 10.73
CA SER A 28 -5.46 -9.47 9.42
C SER A 28 -6.06 -10.73 8.78
N TYR A 29 -5.28 -11.82 8.74
CA TYR A 29 -5.71 -13.11 8.23
C TYR A 29 -6.89 -13.68 9.01
N LYS A 30 -6.83 -13.65 10.35
CA LYS A 30 -7.90 -14.18 11.22
C LYS A 30 -9.25 -13.54 10.87
N TYR A 31 -9.32 -12.21 10.84
CA TYR A 31 -10.57 -11.51 10.56
C TYR A 31 -11.03 -11.68 9.10
N ALA A 32 -10.11 -11.68 8.14
CA ALA A 32 -10.44 -11.93 6.74
C ALA A 32 -11.01 -13.33 6.51
N ASN A 33 -10.38 -14.35 7.14
CA ASN A 33 -10.83 -15.73 7.07
C ASN A 33 -12.19 -15.92 7.77
N GLU A 34 -12.38 -15.26 8.91
CA GLU A 34 -13.66 -15.25 9.62
C GLU A 34 -14.77 -14.64 8.75
N ALA A 35 -14.53 -13.47 8.14
CA ALA A 35 -15.46 -12.85 7.19
C ALA A 35 -15.78 -13.79 6.03
N TYR A 36 -14.76 -14.35 5.39
CA TYR A 36 -14.91 -15.21 4.22
C TYR A 36 -15.76 -16.47 4.51
N ARG A 37 -15.61 -17.05 5.71
CA ARG A 37 -16.34 -18.26 6.13
C ARG A 37 -17.77 -18.00 6.61
N GLN A 38 -18.04 -16.83 7.17
CA GLN A 38 -19.36 -16.50 7.74
C GLN A 38 -20.34 -15.88 6.72
N VAL A 39 -19.86 -15.45 5.54
CA VAL A 39 -20.75 -14.96 4.49
C VAL A 39 -21.65 -16.09 3.98
N ASN A 40 -22.95 -15.80 3.90
CA ASN A 40 -23.97 -16.65 3.28
C ASN A 40 -24.43 -16.07 1.94
N PHE A 41 -24.98 -14.85 1.96
CA PHE A 41 -25.60 -14.22 0.79
C PHE A 41 -24.88 -12.94 0.33
N TYR A 42 -24.04 -12.35 1.20
CA TYR A 42 -23.37 -11.08 0.91
C TYR A 42 -22.12 -11.23 0.04
N LYS A 43 -22.32 -11.49 -1.26
CA LYS A 43 -21.23 -11.78 -2.20
C LYS A 43 -20.15 -10.70 -2.28
N SER A 44 -20.50 -9.41 -2.16
CA SER A 44 -19.52 -8.33 -2.17
C SER A 44 -18.62 -8.37 -0.92
N GLY A 45 -19.19 -8.58 0.26
CA GLY A 45 -18.40 -8.76 1.48
C GLY A 45 -17.51 -10.00 1.45
N LYS A 46 -17.93 -11.09 0.77
CA LYS A 46 -17.05 -12.25 0.54
C LYS A 46 -15.90 -11.92 -0.42
N ALA A 47 -16.16 -11.14 -1.46
CA ALA A 47 -15.12 -10.66 -2.37
C ALA A 47 -14.11 -9.76 -1.66
N GLU A 48 -14.56 -8.86 -0.78
CA GLU A 48 -13.68 -8.06 0.08
C GLU A 48 -12.82 -8.95 0.99
N ALA A 49 -13.43 -9.97 1.61
CA ALA A 49 -12.71 -10.94 2.43
C ALA A 49 -11.65 -11.71 1.61
N SER A 50 -11.98 -12.10 0.38
CA SER A 50 -11.04 -12.73 -0.56
C SER A 50 -9.88 -11.81 -0.91
N ASN A 51 -10.14 -10.52 -1.16
CA ASN A 51 -9.10 -9.52 -1.40
C ASN A 51 -8.19 -9.33 -0.17
N ASN A 52 -8.75 -9.32 1.05
CA ASN A 52 -7.96 -9.26 2.29
C ASN A 52 -7.10 -10.52 2.51
N LEU A 53 -7.65 -11.71 2.22
CA LEU A 53 -6.88 -12.95 2.25
C LEU A 53 -5.77 -12.96 1.19
N GLY A 54 -6.05 -12.42 -0.01
CA GLY A 54 -5.08 -12.28 -1.09
C GLY A 54 -3.90 -11.40 -0.69
N PHE A 55 -4.18 -10.28 -0.02
CA PHE A 55 -3.14 -9.46 0.61
C PHE A 55 -2.32 -10.28 1.63
N CYS A 56 -2.97 -11.04 2.51
CA CYS A 56 -2.25 -11.81 3.54
C CYS A 56 -1.32 -12.86 2.92
N ALA A 57 -1.81 -13.59 1.90
CA ALA A 57 -1.02 -14.56 1.16
C ALA A 57 0.16 -13.90 0.42
N PHE A 58 -0.06 -12.73 -0.20
CA PHE A 58 1.00 -11.95 -0.85
C PHE A 58 2.10 -11.56 0.14
N MET A 59 1.73 -11.06 1.33
CA MET A 59 2.70 -10.68 2.37
C MET A 59 3.47 -11.89 2.93
N ALA A 60 2.86 -13.07 2.92
CA ALA A 60 3.51 -14.34 3.27
C ALA A 60 4.34 -14.93 2.11
N MET A 61 4.46 -14.22 0.97
CA MET A 61 5.13 -14.68 -0.25
C MET A 61 4.52 -15.94 -0.90
N ASP A 62 3.26 -16.26 -0.56
CA ASP A 62 2.49 -17.32 -1.20
C ASP A 62 1.71 -16.74 -2.39
N PHE A 63 2.44 -16.52 -3.49
CA PHE A 63 1.91 -15.82 -4.67
C PHE A 63 0.84 -16.63 -5.41
N ASP A 64 0.95 -17.95 -5.44
CA ASP A 64 -0.05 -18.82 -6.08
C ASP A 64 -1.40 -18.72 -5.35
N ARG A 65 -1.37 -18.77 -4.02
CA ARG A 65 -2.58 -18.58 -3.21
C ARG A 65 -3.13 -17.16 -3.33
N ALA A 66 -2.27 -16.15 -3.30
CA ALA A 66 -2.68 -14.75 -3.47
C ALA A 66 -3.38 -14.55 -4.83
N GLU A 67 -2.83 -15.14 -5.90
CA GLU A 67 -3.41 -15.06 -7.24
C GLU A 67 -4.77 -15.74 -7.31
N ALA A 68 -4.89 -16.95 -6.74
CA ALA A 68 -6.15 -17.68 -6.68
C ALA A 68 -7.24 -16.87 -5.96
N LEU A 69 -6.91 -16.24 -4.83
CA LEU A 69 -7.82 -15.43 -4.03
C LEU A 69 -8.28 -14.16 -4.76
N HIS A 70 -7.39 -13.45 -5.45
CA HIS A 70 -7.80 -12.30 -6.27
C HIS A 70 -8.61 -12.73 -7.49
N LYS A 71 -8.24 -13.84 -8.16
CA LYS A 71 -9.03 -14.38 -9.29
C LYS A 71 -10.40 -14.89 -8.87
N GLU A 72 -10.57 -15.33 -7.62
CA GLU A 72 -11.87 -15.76 -7.10
C GLU A 72 -12.88 -14.60 -7.09
N VAL A 73 -12.43 -13.36 -6.86
CA VAL A 73 -13.28 -12.17 -6.79
C VAL A 73 -14.10 -11.99 -8.07
N TYR A 74 -13.54 -12.29 -9.26
CA TYR A 74 -14.27 -12.21 -10.54
C TYR A 74 -15.50 -13.14 -10.62
N LYS A 75 -15.49 -14.23 -9.84
CA LYS A 75 -16.60 -15.20 -9.75
C LYS A 75 -17.61 -14.82 -8.67
N LEU A 76 -17.14 -14.13 -7.62
CA LEU A 76 -17.97 -13.77 -6.46
C LEU A 76 -18.87 -12.58 -6.76
N THR A 77 -18.38 -11.54 -7.44
CA THR A 77 -19.09 -10.26 -7.52
C THR A 77 -18.98 -9.57 -8.88
N LYS A 78 -19.88 -8.60 -9.11
CA LYS A 78 -19.81 -7.60 -10.19
C LYS A 78 -19.51 -6.19 -9.68
N ASN A 79 -19.33 -6.03 -8.36
CA ASN A 79 -18.97 -4.76 -7.75
C ASN A 79 -17.61 -4.28 -8.30
N GLU A 80 -17.59 -3.09 -8.90
CA GLU A 80 -16.41 -2.54 -9.58
C GLU A 80 -15.25 -2.25 -8.64
N LEU A 81 -15.53 -1.86 -7.39
CA LEU A 81 -14.50 -1.59 -6.38
C LEU A 81 -13.77 -2.88 -5.99
N GLU A 82 -14.49 -3.98 -5.75
CA GLU A 82 -13.85 -5.26 -5.43
C GLU A 82 -12.97 -5.78 -6.56
N LEU A 83 -13.46 -5.63 -7.80
CA LEU A 83 -12.74 -6.08 -8.98
C LEU A 83 -11.53 -5.18 -9.26
N LEU A 84 -11.61 -3.87 -8.97
CA LEU A 84 -10.47 -2.96 -9.02
C LEU A 84 -9.39 -3.37 -8.03
N ILE A 85 -9.76 -3.66 -6.77
CA ILE A 85 -8.81 -4.10 -5.75
C ILE A 85 -8.17 -5.44 -6.14
N ALA A 86 -8.94 -6.36 -6.74
CA ALA A 86 -8.41 -7.63 -7.25
C ALA A 86 -7.43 -7.43 -8.41
N ASP A 87 -7.77 -6.56 -9.38
CA ASP A 87 -6.87 -6.21 -10.49
C ASP A 87 -5.54 -5.63 -9.96
N ILE A 88 -5.58 -4.75 -8.96
CA ILE A 88 -4.37 -4.17 -8.32
C ILE A 88 -3.56 -5.24 -7.57
N GLY A 89 -4.23 -6.17 -6.86
CA GLY A 89 -3.57 -7.30 -6.23
C GLY A 89 -2.83 -8.18 -7.24
N LEU A 90 -3.44 -8.44 -8.39
CA LEU A 90 -2.84 -9.19 -9.49
C LEU A 90 -1.69 -8.43 -10.15
N MET A 91 -1.77 -7.10 -10.26
CA MET A 91 -0.64 -6.26 -10.68
C MET A 91 0.58 -6.46 -9.74
N LYS A 92 0.37 -6.46 -8.41
CA LYS A 92 1.45 -6.70 -7.44
C LYS A 92 2.08 -8.08 -7.59
N ILE A 93 1.27 -9.10 -7.85
CA ILE A 93 1.76 -10.47 -8.08
C ILE A 93 2.61 -10.52 -9.34
N CYS A 94 2.13 -9.94 -10.44
CA CYS A 94 2.87 -9.90 -11.72
C CYS A 94 4.26 -9.25 -11.57
N GLN A 95 4.40 -8.24 -10.71
CA GLN A 95 5.70 -7.63 -10.39
C GLN A 95 6.68 -8.60 -9.74
N ARG A 96 6.18 -9.50 -8.88
CA ARG A 96 6.99 -10.47 -8.14
C ARG A 96 7.28 -11.73 -8.94
N THR A 97 6.48 -12.01 -9.97
CA THR A 97 6.60 -13.20 -10.83
C THR A 97 7.10 -12.90 -12.25
N ALA A 98 7.53 -11.66 -12.53
CA ALA A 98 8.05 -11.20 -13.82
C ALA A 98 7.08 -11.34 -15.01
N MET A 99 5.77 -11.22 -14.76
CA MET A 99 4.70 -11.34 -15.75
C MET A 99 4.33 -9.97 -16.35
N ASN A 100 5.23 -9.39 -17.14
CA ASN A 100 5.10 -8.01 -17.62
C ASN A 100 3.87 -7.77 -18.51
N LYS A 101 3.50 -8.74 -19.35
CA LYS A 101 2.32 -8.59 -20.23
C LYS A 101 1.04 -8.54 -19.39
N GLU A 102 0.91 -9.48 -18.47
CA GLU A 102 -0.24 -9.65 -17.59
C GLU A 102 -0.38 -8.46 -16.65
N PHE A 103 0.73 -7.87 -16.20
CA PHE A 103 0.71 -6.59 -15.48
C PHE A 103 -0.07 -5.52 -16.25
N TYR A 104 0.21 -5.34 -17.54
CA TYR A 104 -0.51 -4.35 -18.36
C TYR A 104 -1.96 -4.74 -18.62
N ASP A 105 -2.27 -6.03 -18.76
CA ASP A 105 -3.64 -6.51 -18.90
C ASP A 105 -4.47 -6.13 -17.65
N TYR A 106 -3.96 -6.42 -16.45
CA TYR A 106 -4.61 -6.05 -15.19
C TYR A 106 -4.64 -4.54 -14.95
N ARG A 107 -3.56 -3.82 -15.26
CA ARG A 107 -3.52 -2.35 -15.15
C ARG A 107 -4.55 -1.68 -16.06
N ASN A 108 -4.70 -2.15 -17.29
CA ASN A 108 -5.70 -1.63 -18.24
C ASN A 108 -7.12 -1.97 -17.78
N SER A 109 -7.32 -3.14 -17.19
CA SER A 109 -8.59 -3.49 -16.53
C SER A 109 -8.89 -2.50 -15.39
N ALA A 110 -7.96 -2.32 -14.45
CA ALA A 110 -8.08 -1.39 -13.33
C ALA A 110 -8.42 0.03 -13.78
N LEU A 111 -7.72 0.57 -14.79
CA LEU A 111 -8.02 1.90 -15.35
C LEU A 111 -9.45 2.02 -15.90
N LYS A 112 -9.96 0.98 -16.59
CA LYS A 112 -11.34 0.95 -17.07
C LYS A 112 -12.33 0.96 -15.92
N ARG A 113 -12.05 0.23 -14.82
CA ARG A 113 -12.89 0.23 -13.62
C ARG A 113 -12.88 1.56 -12.90
N MET A 114 -11.70 2.16 -12.70
CA MET A 114 -11.57 3.49 -12.12
C MET A 114 -12.37 4.53 -12.91
N LYS A 115 -12.38 4.44 -14.24
CA LYS A 115 -13.21 5.31 -15.08
C LYS A 115 -14.70 5.12 -14.81
N ARG A 116 -15.21 3.87 -14.85
CA ARG A 116 -16.62 3.57 -14.55
C ARG A 116 -17.04 4.06 -13.16
N ILE A 117 -16.21 3.78 -12.15
CA ILE A 117 -16.47 4.22 -10.76
C ILE A 117 -16.59 5.74 -10.65
N ARG A 118 -15.76 6.51 -11.37
CA ARG A 118 -15.85 7.98 -11.38
C ARG A 118 -17.12 8.49 -12.04
N GLU A 119 -17.55 7.83 -13.12
CA GLU A 119 -18.79 8.15 -13.84
C GLU A 119 -20.04 7.83 -12.98
N GLU A 120 -19.93 6.93 -12.01
CA GLU A 120 -20.99 6.49 -11.10
C GLU A 120 -20.89 7.12 -9.69
N SER A 121 -20.03 8.12 -9.49
CA SER A 121 -19.58 8.58 -8.17
C SER A 121 -20.65 9.19 -7.25
N ASP A 122 -21.83 9.54 -7.78
CA ASP A 122 -23.00 9.96 -6.99
C ASP A 122 -23.56 8.85 -6.07
N LEU A 123 -23.03 7.62 -6.15
CA LEU A 123 -23.53 6.45 -5.42
C LEU A 123 -22.77 6.10 -4.12
N PHE A 124 -21.61 6.70 -3.83
CA PHE A 124 -20.81 6.38 -2.63
C PHE A 124 -21.25 7.18 -1.39
N ALA A 125 -22.48 6.93 -0.93
CA ALA A 125 -22.99 7.50 0.32
C ALA A 125 -22.45 6.77 1.58
N ASP A 126 -21.90 5.56 1.41
CA ASP A 126 -21.38 4.76 2.51
C ASP A 126 -19.91 5.09 2.81
N ARG A 127 -19.63 5.39 4.08
CA ARG A 127 -18.29 5.71 4.58
C ARG A 127 -17.31 4.56 4.40
N HIS A 128 -17.77 3.30 4.52
CA HIS A 128 -16.91 2.12 4.32
C HIS A 128 -16.45 2.02 2.86
N GLU A 129 -17.36 2.14 1.91
CA GLU A 129 -17.02 2.12 0.49
C GLU A 129 -16.13 3.30 0.07
N ALA A 130 -16.36 4.50 0.60
CA ALA A 130 -15.54 5.68 0.33
C ALA A 130 -14.07 5.46 0.76
N LEU A 131 -13.83 4.99 1.99
CA LEU A 131 -12.48 4.69 2.48
C LEU A 131 -11.78 3.63 1.62
N ARG A 132 -12.52 2.63 1.17
CA ARG A 132 -11.99 1.56 0.33
C ARG A 132 -11.70 2.01 -1.10
N LEU A 133 -12.47 2.97 -1.61
CA LEU A 133 -12.20 3.62 -2.89
C LEU A 133 -10.92 4.44 -2.83
N ASP A 134 -10.73 5.22 -1.77
CA ASP A 134 -9.50 5.99 -1.53
C ASP A 134 -8.27 5.07 -1.45
N TYR A 135 -8.40 3.94 -0.73
CA TYR A 135 -7.38 2.89 -0.71
C TYR A 135 -7.10 2.37 -2.13
N ALA A 136 -8.11 1.97 -2.90
CA ALA A 136 -7.92 1.36 -4.21
C ALA A 136 -7.24 2.32 -5.19
N PHE A 137 -7.61 3.60 -5.18
CA PHE A 137 -7.01 4.60 -6.06
C PHE A 137 -5.56 4.88 -5.67
N THR A 138 -5.29 5.01 -4.38
CA THR A 138 -3.93 5.25 -3.89
C THR A 138 -3.02 4.05 -4.18
N GLU A 139 -3.48 2.84 -3.85
CA GLU A 139 -2.73 1.60 -4.09
C GLU A 139 -2.44 1.41 -5.58
N PHE A 140 -3.38 1.71 -6.49
CA PHE A 140 -3.14 1.65 -7.94
C PHE A 140 -1.95 2.50 -8.38
N PHE A 141 -1.85 3.75 -7.88
CA PHE A 141 -0.78 4.66 -8.24
C PHE A 141 0.55 4.26 -7.61
N ILE A 142 0.55 3.78 -6.35
CA ILE A 142 1.75 3.24 -5.71
C ILE A 142 2.27 2.02 -6.48
N VAL A 143 1.41 1.04 -6.76
CA VAL A 143 1.78 -0.18 -7.49
C VAL A 143 2.28 0.15 -8.90
N SER A 144 1.63 1.08 -9.59
CA SER A 144 2.11 1.56 -10.90
C SER A 144 3.48 2.21 -10.80
N SER A 145 3.71 3.05 -9.78
CA SER A 145 5.01 3.70 -9.57
C SER A 145 6.13 2.69 -9.34
N ILE A 146 5.90 1.70 -8.49
CA ILE A 146 6.86 0.62 -8.21
C ILE A 146 7.23 -0.13 -9.48
N TYR A 147 6.25 -0.42 -10.35
CA TYR A 147 6.50 -1.09 -11.62
C TYR A 147 7.45 -0.27 -12.51
N TYR A 148 7.15 1.02 -12.70
CA TYR A 148 7.97 1.91 -13.50
C TYR A 148 9.38 2.10 -12.92
N TYR A 149 9.49 2.15 -11.59
CA TYR A 149 10.78 2.19 -10.91
C TYR A 149 11.65 0.97 -11.27
N TYR A 150 11.11 -0.25 -11.19
CA TYR A 150 11.86 -1.46 -11.55
C TYR A 150 12.23 -1.52 -13.04
N LEU A 151 11.44 -0.89 -13.91
CA LEU A 151 11.77 -0.71 -15.33
C LEU A 151 12.77 0.42 -15.62
N GLN A 152 13.33 1.06 -14.58
CA GLN A 152 14.22 2.22 -14.70
C GLN A 152 13.55 3.45 -15.36
N GLN A 153 12.22 3.50 -15.33
CA GLN A 153 11.39 4.60 -15.84
C GLN A 153 11.05 5.58 -14.72
N ARG A 154 12.09 6.28 -14.24
CA ARG A 154 11.99 7.13 -13.04
C ARG A 154 10.96 8.25 -13.19
N GLN A 155 10.86 8.87 -14.36
CA GLN A 155 9.95 10.00 -14.55
C GLN A 155 8.49 9.53 -14.49
N GLU A 156 8.19 8.39 -15.09
CA GLU A 156 6.88 7.74 -15.08
C GLU A 156 6.51 7.27 -13.66
N ALA A 157 7.48 6.78 -12.89
CA ALA A 157 7.30 6.42 -11.48
C ALA A 157 6.90 7.65 -10.63
N ILE A 158 7.59 8.79 -10.82
CA ILE A 158 7.26 10.06 -10.16
C ILE A 158 5.88 10.56 -10.61
N THR A 159 5.62 10.59 -11.92
CA THR A 159 4.33 11.01 -12.47
C THR A 159 3.18 10.16 -11.91
N SER A 160 3.41 8.87 -11.66
CA SER A 160 2.41 8.00 -11.03
C SER A 160 2.17 8.37 -9.57
N LEU A 161 3.21 8.59 -8.76
CA LEU A 161 3.04 9.02 -7.36
C LEU A 161 2.39 10.39 -7.23
N ASN A 162 2.72 11.33 -8.13
CA ASN A 162 2.14 12.69 -8.13
C ASN A 162 0.64 12.70 -8.45
N ARG A 163 0.02 11.55 -8.78
CA ARG A 163 -1.44 11.41 -8.89
C ARG A 163 -2.13 11.18 -7.55
N ILE A 164 -1.38 10.85 -6.51
CA ILE A 164 -1.88 10.67 -5.15
C ILE A 164 -1.95 12.06 -4.50
N PRO A 165 -3.07 12.43 -3.85
CA PRO A 165 -3.16 13.68 -3.08
C PRO A 165 -2.06 13.74 -2.01
N GLU A 166 -1.48 14.92 -1.77
CA GLU A 166 -0.43 15.11 -0.77
C GLU A 166 -0.95 14.95 0.68
N ASP A 167 -0.01 14.71 1.60
CA ASP A 167 -0.15 14.22 2.98
C ASP A 167 -1.46 14.55 3.71
N GLU A 168 -1.88 15.82 3.80
CA GLU A 168 -3.06 16.22 4.56
C GLU A 168 -4.39 15.64 4.03
N ALA A 169 -4.43 15.24 2.76
CA ALA A 169 -5.60 14.63 2.14
C ALA A 169 -5.62 13.08 2.29
N LEU A 170 -4.48 12.45 2.54
CA LEU A 170 -4.39 10.99 2.64
C LEU A 170 -4.61 10.52 4.09
N THR A 171 -5.88 10.37 4.45
CA THR A 171 -6.30 10.04 5.83
C THR A 171 -6.05 8.57 6.22
N ASP A 172 -5.86 7.68 5.24
CA ASP A 172 -5.51 6.29 5.48
C ASP A 172 -4.02 6.16 5.82
N THR A 173 -3.73 5.91 7.09
CA THR A 173 -2.35 5.77 7.60
C THR A 173 -1.56 4.67 6.89
N ASN A 174 -2.19 3.56 6.49
CA ASN A 174 -1.49 2.49 5.77
C ASN A 174 -0.97 2.99 4.41
N GLN A 175 -1.82 3.75 3.69
CA GLN A 175 -1.49 4.31 2.39
C GLN A 175 -0.49 5.47 2.52
N LEU A 176 -0.62 6.31 3.54
CA LEU A 176 0.33 7.39 3.84
C LEU A 176 1.73 6.86 4.09
N LEU A 177 1.86 5.84 4.96
CA LEU A 177 3.13 5.18 5.23
C LEU A 177 3.72 4.56 3.97
N TYR A 178 2.89 3.90 3.15
CA TYR A 178 3.37 3.27 1.92
C TYR A 178 3.84 4.29 0.88
N TYR A 179 3.12 5.41 0.74
CA TYR A 179 3.47 6.52 -0.12
C TYR A 179 4.84 7.10 0.22
N HIS A 180 5.05 7.51 1.48
CA HIS A 180 6.33 8.07 1.92
C HIS A 180 7.46 7.05 1.81
N TYR A 181 7.19 5.80 2.18
CA TYR A 181 8.18 4.74 2.07
C TYR A 181 8.70 4.60 0.65
N ILE A 182 7.81 4.42 -0.33
CA ILE A 182 8.19 4.26 -1.74
C ILE A 182 8.85 5.53 -2.28
N LYS A 183 8.36 6.71 -1.91
CA LYS A 183 8.94 7.98 -2.36
C LYS A 183 10.40 8.13 -1.90
N GLY A 184 10.68 7.75 -0.66
CA GLY A 184 12.03 7.77 -0.08
C GLY A 184 12.92 6.63 -0.56
N SER A 185 12.46 5.38 -0.45
CA SER A 185 13.27 4.18 -0.73
C SER A 185 13.67 4.04 -2.19
N ALA A 186 12.86 4.59 -3.11
CA ALA A 186 13.10 4.51 -4.55
C ALA A 186 13.68 5.80 -5.17
N SER A 187 14.12 6.78 -4.35
CA SER A 187 14.66 8.07 -4.84
C SER A 187 13.69 8.81 -5.79
N LEU A 188 12.39 8.71 -5.51
CA LEU A 188 11.31 9.31 -6.30
C LEU A 188 10.95 10.72 -5.81
N VAL A 189 11.95 11.42 -5.29
CA VAL A 189 11.86 12.83 -4.90
C VAL A 189 12.51 13.71 -5.97
N GLU A 190 11.85 14.79 -6.34
CA GLU A 190 12.40 15.77 -7.29
C GLU A 190 13.35 16.71 -6.56
N ALA A 191 14.53 16.96 -7.13
CA ALA A 191 15.50 17.94 -6.64
C ALA A 191 16.53 18.26 -7.73
N THR A 192 16.97 19.53 -7.78
CA THR A 192 17.95 20.03 -8.75
C THR A 192 19.37 19.56 -8.42
N LYS A 193 19.72 19.50 -7.13
CA LYS A 193 21.05 19.06 -6.67
C LYS A 193 20.99 17.64 -6.10
N PRO A 194 22.03 16.81 -6.29
CA PRO A 194 22.10 15.46 -5.71
C PRO A 194 21.98 15.44 -4.18
N GLU A 195 22.61 16.40 -3.49
CA GLU A 195 22.53 16.49 -2.02
C GLU A 195 21.10 16.79 -1.56
N ASP A 196 20.42 17.75 -2.19
CA ASP A 196 19.02 18.07 -1.89
C ASP A 196 18.10 16.86 -2.09
N ARG A 197 18.41 16.03 -3.10
CA ARG A 197 17.69 14.77 -3.34
C ARG A 197 17.86 13.81 -2.16
N LYS A 198 19.10 13.57 -1.74
CA LYS A 198 19.39 12.71 -0.57
C LYS A 198 18.73 13.21 0.70
N MET A 199 18.70 14.53 0.90
CA MET A 199 17.97 15.11 2.04
C MET A 199 16.48 14.82 1.98
N ARG A 200 15.85 14.95 0.82
CA ARG A 200 14.44 14.63 0.64
C ARG A 200 14.16 13.13 0.80
N GLU A 201 15.04 12.26 0.32
CA GLU A 201 14.95 10.81 0.54
C GLU A 201 14.94 10.47 2.04
N PHE A 202 15.88 11.07 2.79
CA PHE A 202 15.93 10.94 4.23
C PHE A 202 14.64 11.42 4.89
N ASP A 203 14.14 12.59 4.51
CA ASP A 203 12.93 13.18 5.11
C ASP A 203 11.70 12.26 4.90
N GLN A 204 11.55 11.66 3.71
CA GLN A 204 10.47 10.71 3.42
C GLN A 204 10.56 9.43 4.26
N LEU A 205 11.76 8.86 4.38
CA LEU A 205 11.98 7.65 5.20
C LEU A 205 11.86 7.93 6.70
N TYR A 206 12.27 9.12 7.14
CA TYR A 206 12.11 9.59 8.51
C TYR A 206 10.63 9.77 8.87
N ILE A 207 9.83 10.39 7.99
CA ILE A 207 8.37 10.50 8.16
C ILE A 207 7.74 9.10 8.22
N THR A 208 8.17 8.19 7.35
CA THR A 208 7.70 6.78 7.36
C THR A 208 7.96 6.14 8.72
N TRP A 209 9.21 6.17 9.19
CA TRP A 209 9.60 5.56 10.48
C TRP A 209 8.86 6.21 11.65
N ARG A 210 8.90 7.54 11.76
CA ARG A 210 8.33 8.26 12.91
C ARG A 210 6.82 8.06 13.01
N THR A 211 6.12 8.16 11.88
CA THR A 211 4.68 7.92 11.83
C THR A 211 4.36 6.47 12.16
N ALA A 212 5.14 5.51 11.65
CA ALA A 212 4.94 4.09 11.91
C ALA A 212 5.09 3.74 13.40
N VAL A 213 6.10 4.29 14.08
CA VAL A 213 6.28 4.15 15.54
C VAL A 213 5.07 4.71 16.30
N GLN A 214 4.66 5.95 15.98
CA GLN A 214 3.55 6.63 16.66
C GLN A 214 2.20 5.93 16.46
N THR A 215 2.04 5.21 15.35
CA THR A 215 0.77 4.58 14.96
C THR A 215 0.80 3.05 15.07
N ASN A 216 1.88 2.48 15.60
CA ASN A 216 2.09 1.05 15.82
C ASN A 216 2.01 0.19 14.53
N HIS A 217 2.79 0.56 13.51
CA HIS A 217 2.94 -0.17 12.24
C HIS A 217 4.35 -0.76 12.09
N PRO A 218 4.67 -1.88 12.78
CA PRO A 218 6.00 -2.47 12.80
C PRO A 218 6.58 -2.80 11.42
N TYR A 219 5.73 -3.14 10.43
CA TYR A 219 6.19 -3.35 9.05
C TYR A 219 6.89 -2.09 8.50
N PHE A 220 6.27 -0.92 8.62
CA PHE A 220 6.82 0.33 8.12
C PHE A 220 7.90 0.92 9.03
N GLU A 221 7.83 0.64 10.34
CA GLU A 221 8.91 1.00 11.27
C GLU A 221 10.24 0.34 10.85
N GLY A 222 10.21 -0.99 10.64
CA GLY A 222 11.39 -1.74 10.20
C GLY A 222 11.89 -1.33 8.81
N ASN A 223 10.97 -1.18 7.84
CA ASN A 223 11.33 -0.77 6.48
C ASN A 223 11.87 0.67 6.42
N GLY A 224 11.25 1.60 7.16
CA GLY A 224 11.70 2.99 7.25
C GLY A 224 13.09 3.09 7.88
N LEU A 225 13.32 2.38 8.98
CA LEU A 225 14.63 2.36 9.65
C LEU A 225 15.71 1.72 8.79
N GLN A 226 15.42 0.60 8.11
CA GLN A 226 16.34 -0.01 7.14
C GLN A 226 16.69 0.96 6.01
N GLY A 227 15.70 1.67 5.46
CA GLY A 227 15.93 2.68 4.42
C GLY A 227 16.85 3.80 4.91
N LEU A 228 16.63 4.31 6.13
CA LEU A 228 17.48 5.33 6.73
C LEU A 228 18.91 4.83 6.94
N ALA A 229 19.07 3.60 7.44
CA ALA A 229 20.37 2.97 7.58
C ALA A 229 21.10 2.85 6.23
N ASN A 230 20.41 2.40 5.18
CA ASN A 230 20.97 2.30 3.82
C ASN A 230 21.47 3.64 3.28
N LEU A 231 20.77 4.74 3.54
CA LEU A 231 21.24 6.08 3.14
C LEU A 231 22.54 6.47 3.85
N MET A 232 22.71 6.02 5.10
CA MET A 232 23.83 6.36 5.99
C MET A 232 25.04 5.42 5.87
N VAL A 233 24.98 4.34 5.07
CA VAL A 233 26.09 3.38 4.92
C VAL A 233 27.40 4.05 4.48
N SER A 234 27.35 5.11 3.66
CA SER A 234 28.55 5.84 3.24
C SER A 234 28.95 6.90 4.27
N PRO A 235 30.23 6.99 4.70
CA PRO A 235 30.70 8.00 5.64
C PRO A 235 30.37 9.44 5.23
N ASN A 236 30.44 9.75 3.93
CA ASN A 236 30.08 11.07 3.41
C ASN A 236 28.59 11.38 3.58
N ASN A 237 27.72 10.38 3.36
CA ASN A 237 26.30 10.56 3.57
C ASN A 237 25.98 10.66 5.07
N PHE A 238 26.61 9.81 5.88
CA PHE A 238 26.45 9.87 7.32
C PHE A 238 26.79 11.26 7.87
N GLU A 239 27.94 11.83 7.49
CA GLU A 239 28.33 13.17 7.94
C GLU A 239 27.37 14.25 7.41
N LEU A 240 26.89 14.13 6.17
CA LEU A 240 25.86 15.01 5.62
C LEU A 240 24.59 15.00 6.49
N PHE A 241 24.05 13.82 6.81
CA PHE A 241 22.85 13.69 7.62
C PHE A 241 23.07 14.07 9.08
N ARG A 242 24.23 13.75 9.66
CA ARG A 242 24.61 14.18 11.00
C ARG A 242 24.62 15.70 11.11
N THR A 243 25.23 16.38 10.13
CA THR A 243 25.29 17.84 10.07
C THR A 243 23.91 18.48 9.83
N ARG A 244 23.09 17.92 8.92
CA ARG A 244 21.85 18.56 8.44
C ARG A 244 20.57 18.07 9.13
N ARG A 245 20.61 16.92 9.80
CA ARG A 245 19.48 16.20 10.40
C ARG A 245 19.84 15.56 11.75
N GLY A 246 20.88 16.04 12.45
CA GLY A 246 21.25 15.54 13.78
C GLY A 246 20.06 15.44 14.74
N TYR A 247 19.20 16.46 14.77
CA TYR A 247 17.97 16.47 15.59
C TYR A 247 17.01 15.30 15.32
N ALA A 248 17.00 14.76 14.10
CA ALA A 248 16.15 13.63 13.71
C ALA A 248 16.81 12.30 14.12
N LEU A 249 18.13 12.21 14.02
CA LEU A 249 18.90 11.05 14.48
C LEU A 249 18.81 10.90 16.00
N ASP A 250 18.86 12.00 16.74
CA ASP A 250 18.73 12.01 18.21
C ASP A 250 17.38 11.40 18.67
N GLN A 251 16.35 11.45 17.83
CA GLN A 251 15.02 10.91 18.15
C GLN A 251 14.92 9.39 18.03
N PHE A 252 15.91 8.72 17.45
CA PHE A 252 15.91 7.25 17.38
C PHE A 252 16.03 6.61 18.76
N GLY A 253 16.59 7.31 19.76
CA GLY A 253 16.71 6.81 21.12
C GLY A 253 17.79 5.73 21.31
N PHE A 254 18.64 5.51 20.30
CA PHE A 254 19.83 4.67 20.35
C PHE A 254 20.98 5.36 19.60
N PRO A 255 22.25 5.02 19.94
CA PRO A 255 23.39 5.57 19.23
C PRO A 255 23.31 5.26 17.73
N VAL A 256 23.45 6.29 16.90
CA VAL A 256 23.64 6.14 15.46
C VAL A 256 25.12 6.31 15.19
N ASP A 257 25.79 5.22 14.85
CA ASP A 257 27.18 5.24 14.44
C ASP A 257 27.32 4.74 12.99
N SER A 258 28.49 5.02 12.42
CA SER A 258 28.87 4.57 11.09
C SER A 258 29.71 3.30 11.16
N LEU A 259 29.59 2.46 12.20
CA LEU A 259 30.45 1.27 12.37
C LEU A 259 30.07 0.16 11.38
N LEU A 260 30.40 0.42 10.12
CA LEU A 260 30.78 -0.50 9.06
C LEU A 260 32.15 -0.05 8.52
#